data_AF-A0A396ZI52-F1
#
_entry.id   AF-A0A396ZI52-F1
#
_cell.length_a   1.000
_cell.length_b   1.000
_cell.length_c   1.000
_cell.angle_alpha   90.00
_cell.angle_beta   90.00
_cell.angle_gamma   90.00
#
_symmetry.space_group_name_H-M   'P 1'
#
loop_
_entity.id
_entity.type
_entity.pdbx_description
1 polymer ?
#
loop_
_entity_poly.entity_id
_entity_poly.type
_entity_poly.pdbx_seq_one_letter_code
_entity_poly.pdbx_strand_id
1 'polypeptide(L)'
;MLRIVSNFSLILILLFPLSTEIKEPLFEKDSRFLDHRQRSFKYPNIPMLTKSLREIVKNKKEHSQIFHVSEIFDSYFYLYWENQKAIYILQPKENESETNYADSIRFPTGGSRIEIDRNVVDTLEQVGSSTYLIHRDFLNSVLEKCRKGILIRI
;
A
#
# COMPACT_ATOMS: atom_id res chain seq x y z
N MET A 1 39.30 78.58 4.90
CA MET A 1 38.02 78.88 5.56
C MET A 1 37.02 79.30 4.49
N LEU A 2 36.04 78.45 4.17
CA LEU A 2 34.75 78.86 3.62
C LEU A 2 33.73 77.75 3.94
N ARG A 3 32.63 78.14 4.60
CA ARG A 3 31.52 77.30 5.03
C ARG A 3 30.40 77.39 3.99
N ILE A 4 29.81 76.26 3.60
CA ILE A 4 28.46 76.11 3.03
C ILE A 4 27.99 74.74 3.54
N VAL A 5 27.28 74.60 4.67
CA VAL A 5 25.87 74.87 4.99
C VAL A 5 24.86 74.15 4.07
N SER A 6 24.31 73.06 4.63
CA SER A 6 22.90 72.61 4.57
C SER A 6 22.31 72.15 3.23
N ASN A 7 21.85 70.89 3.20
CA ASN A 7 20.41 70.63 3.31
C ASN A 7 20.08 69.15 3.53
N PHE A 8 19.17 68.94 4.47
CA PHE A 8 18.40 67.73 4.71
C PHE A 8 17.68 67.27 3.44
N SER A 9 17.68 65.97 3.17
CA SER A 9 16.52 65.29 2.60
C SER A 9 16.46 63.86 3.09
N LEU A 10 15.54 63.69 4.03
CA LEU A 10 15.04 62.44 4.56
C LEU A 10 14.08 61.87 3.51
N ILE A 11 14.42 60.77 2.86
CA ILE A 11 13.43 59.98 2.10
C ILE A 11 13.55 58.52 2.54
N LEU A 12 12.63 58.20 3.44
CA LEU A 12 12.21 56.87 3.84
C LEU A 12 11.41 56.27 2.66
N ILE A 13 11.94 55.22 2.04
CA ILE A 13 11.15 54.32 1.19
C ILE A 13 11.19 52.94 1.87
N LEU A 14 10.21 52.74 2.74
CA LEU A 14 9.60 51.42 2.96
C LEU A 14 8.84 51.01 1.69
N LEU A 15 8.36 49.75 1.64
CA LEU A 15 7.57 49.06 0.58
C LEU A 15 8.47 48.07 -0.20
N PHE A 16 8.36 46.74 -0.15
CA PHE A 16 7.46 45.74 0.46
C PHE A 16 8.23 44.41 0.49
N PRO A 17 7.92 43.45 1.38
CA PRO A 17 8.37 42.07 1.18
C PRO A 17 7.66 41.51 -0.06
N LEU A 18 8.45 41.01 -1.02
CA LEU A 18 7.96 40.22 -2.13
C LEU A 18 7.42 38.89 -1.57
N SER A 19 6.15 38.88 -1.20
CA SER A 19 5.39 37.66 -0.98
C SER A 19 5.36 36.89 -2.30
N THR A 20 6.28 35.96 -2.48
CA THR A 20 6.13 34.92 -3.50
C THR A 20 4.96 34.04 -3.07
N GLU A 21 3.82 34.35 -3.67
CA GLU A 21 2.61 33.53 -3.68
C GLU A 21 2.97 32.16 -4.25
N ILE A 22 3.27 31.21 -3.36
CA ILE A 22 3.30 29.79 -3.71
C ILE A 22 1.87 29.46 -4.10
N LYS A 23 1.64 29.26 -5.40
CA LYS A 23 0.41 28.62 -5.89
C LYS A 23 0.37 27.23 -5.28
N GLU A 24 -0.34 27.08 -4.17
CA GLU A 24 -0.81 25.79 -3.73
C GLU A 24 -1.59 25.16 -4.90
N PRO A 25 -1.31 23.90 -5.29
CA PRO A 25 -2.25 23.21 -6.15
C PRO A 25 -3.55 23.13 -5.37
N LEU A 26 -4.54 23.86 -5.87
CA LEU A 26 -5.94 23.76 -5.53
C LEU A 26 -6.32 22.28 -5.70
N PHE A 27 -6.18 21.50 -4.63
CA PHE A 27 -6.86 20.22 -4.50
C PHE A 27 -8.32 20.58 -4.42
N GLU A 28 -8.93 20.70 -5.59
CA GLU A 28 -10.35 20.78 -5.79
C GLU A 28 -10.93 19.57 -5.07
N LYS A 29 -11.39 19.83 -3.85
CA LYS A 29 -12.08 18.90 -2.99
C LYS A 29 -13.41 18.64 -3.67
N ASP A 30 -13.39 17.77 -4.66
CA ASP A 30 -14.57 17.27 -5.32
C ASP A 30 -15.20 16.21 -4.40
N SER A 31 -15.70 16.70 -3.26
CA SER A 31 -16.60 15.99 -2.37
C SER A 31 -17.99 15.91 -3.01
N ARG A 32 -18.07 15.26 -4.17
CA ARG A 32 -19.31 14.93 -4.85
C ARG A 32 -19.53 13.42 -4.71
N PHE A 33 -20.45 13.09 -3.81
CA PHE A 33 -21.12 11.80 -3.65
C PHE A 33 -20.25 10.63 -3.20
N LEU A 34 -19.97 10.60 -1.89
CA LEU A 34 -19.92 9.34 -1.15
C LEU A 34 -21.31 8.71 -1.20
N ASP A 35 -21.59 8.05 -2.32
CA ASP A 35 -22.60 7.02 -2.41
C ASP A 35 -22.18 5.91 -1.44
N HIS A 36 -22.61 6.03 -0.17
CA HIS A 36 -22.60 4.96 0.82
C HIS A 36 -23.60 3.86 0.42
N ARG A 37 -23.62 3.49 -0.86
CA ARG A 37 -24.00 2.14 -1.27
C ARG A 37 -23.07 1.21 -0.54
N GLN A 38 -23.62 0.56 0.47
CA GLN A 38 -23.09 -0.57 1.22
C GLN A 38 -22.27 -1.46 0.28
N ARG A 39 -20.96 -1.19 0.17
CA ARG A 39 -20.08 -1.99 -0.69
C ARG A 39 -20.06 -3.36 -0.06
N SER A 40 -20.67 -4.33 -0.75
CA SER A 40 -20.53 -5.72 -0.36
C SER A 40 -19.06 -6.09 -0.53
N PHE A 41 -18.41 -6.46 0.57
CA PHE A 41 -17.05 -6.98 0.54
C PHE A 41 -17.01 -8.20 -0.41
N LYS A 42 -16.25 -8.11 -1.50
CA LYS A 42 -16.05 -9.24 -2.43
C LYS A 42 -14.80 -10.00 -1.99
N TYR A 43 -14.89 -11.30 -1.81
CA TYR A 43 -13.78 -12.17 -1.45
C TYR A 43 -13.47 -13.17 -2.57
N PRO A 44 -12.25 -13.70 -2.66
CA PRO A 44 -11.95 -14.80 -3.58
C PRO A 44 -12.75 -16.05 -3.21
N ASN A 45 -12.75 -17.07 -4.09
CA ASN A 45 -13.33 -18.37 -3.80
C ASN A 45 -12.62 -19.04 -2.61
N ILE A 46 -13.12 -18.80 -1.39
CA ILE A 46 -12.52 -19.25 -0.12
C ILE A 46 -12.43 -20.77 -0.03
N PRO A 47 -13.45 -21.57 -0.43
CA PRO A 47 -13.32 -23.02 -0.48
C PRO A 47 -12.14 -23.51 -1.34
N MET A 48 -11.98 -22.97 -2.54
CA MET A 48 -10.87 -23.30 -3.44
C MET A 48 -9.51 -22.87 -2.85
N LEU A 49 -9.44 -21.66 -2.31
CA LEU A 49 -8.23 -21.16 -1.65
C LEU A 49 -7.86 -22.06 -0.47
N THR A 50 -8.80 -22.39 0.41
CA THR A 50 -8.57 -23.25 1.58
C THR A 50 -8.06 -24.63 1.18
N LYS A 51 -8.64 -25.25 0.14
CA LYS A 51 -8.15 -26.53 -0.40
C LYS A 51 -6.70 -26.41 -0.87
N SER A 52 -6.39 -25.36 -1.62
CA SER A 52 -5.03 -25.10 -2.12
C SER A 52 -4.03 -24.90 -0.98
N LEU A 53 -4.40 -24.14 0.05
CA LEU A 53 -3.56 -23.92 1.22
C LEU A 53 -3.29 -25.23 1.97
N ARG A 54 -4.30 -26.10 2.14
CA ARG A 54 -4.12 -27.42 2.76
C ARG A 54 -3.12 -28.29 1.99
N GLU A 55 -3.19 -28.28 0.67
CA GLU A 55 -2.23 -29.00 -0.18
C GLU A 55 -0.80 -28.46 -0.05
N ILE A 56 -0.64 -27.13 0.10
CA ILE A 56 0.67 -26.50 0.29
C ILE A 56 1.27 -26.89 1.64
N VAL A 57 0.47 -26.88 2.71
CA VAL A 57 0.99 -27.09 4.07
C VAL A 57 1.02 -28.53 4.51
N LYS A 58 0.45 -29.47 3.74
CA LYS A 58 0.38 -30.91 4.06
C LYS A 58 1.71 -31.53 4.50
N ASN A 59 2.83 -31.04 3.96
CA ASN A 59 4.17 -31.58 4.26
C ASN A 59 4.97 -30.73 5.26
N LYS A 60 4.38 -29.66 5.83
CA LYS A 60 5.06 -28.84 6.84
C LYS A 60 4.96 -29.52 8.21
N LYS A 61 6.11 -29.72 8.85
CA LYS A 61 6.27 -30.52 10.08
C LYS A 61 5.80 -29.82 11.37
N GLU A 62 5.33 -28.57 11.32
CA GLU A 62 5.04 -27.78 12.52
C GLU A 62 3.78 -26.92 12.42
N HIS A 63 3.09 -26.84 13.57
CA HIS A 63 2.08 -25.88 14.03
C HIS A 63 0.95 -25.44 13.08
N SER A 64 -0.17 -25.03 13.67
CA SER A 64 -1.27 -24.50 12.88
C SER A 64 -0.80 -23.33 12.01
N GLN A 65 -1.15 -23.40 10.74
CA GLN A 65 -0.80 -22.44 9.71
C GLN A 65 -1.89 -21.39 9.62
N ILE A 66 -1.51 -20.13 9.84
CA ILE A 66 -2.41 -19.00 9.95
C ILE A 66 -2.30 -18.14 8.70
N PHE A 67 -3.45 -17.91 8.07
CA PHE A 67 -3.57 -17.12 6.86
C PHE A 67 -4.65 -16.06 7.04
N HIS A 68 -4.33 -14.82 6.65
CA HIS A 68 -5.27 -13.70 6.65
C HIS A 68 -5.49 -13.26 5.20
N VAL A 69 -6.75 -13.21 4.77
CA VAL A 69 -7.16 -12.99 3.38
C VAL A 69 -7.91 -11.67 3.30
N SER A 70 -7.42 -10.71 2.52
CA SER A 70 -8.14 -9.46 2.31
C SER A 70 -9.38 -9.64 1.43
N GLU A 71 -10.24 -8.62 1.40
CA GLU A 71 -11.17 -8.44 0.29
C GLU A 71 -10.43 -8.28 -1.05
N ILE A 72 -11.15 -8.47 -2.15
CA ILE A 72 -10.68 -8.17 -3.50
C ILE A 72 -10.69 -6.65 -3.70
N PHE A 73 -9.55 -6.11 -4.12
CA PHE A 73 -9.34 -4.71 -4.44
C PHE A 73 -8.55 -4.60 -5.75
N ASP A 74 -9.05 -3.79 -6.70
CA ASP A 74 -8.43 -3.57 -8.00
C ASP A 74 -8.00 -4.86 -8.73
N SER A 75 -8.87 -5.88 -8.70
CA SER A 75 -8.67 -7.19 -9.34
C SER A 75 -7.66 -8.13 -8.69
N TYR A 76 -7.21 -7.84 -7.46
CA TYR A 76 -6.35 -8.73 -6.67
C TYR A 76 -6.86 -8.87 -5.25
N PHE A 77 -6.35 -9.86 -4.52
CA PHE A 77 -6.47 -9.93 -3.08
C PHE A 77 -5.11 -10.29 -2.48
N TYR A 78 -4.94 -9.92 -1.22
CA TYR A 78 -3.74 -10.20 -0.45
C TYR A 78 -3.97 -11.41 0.45
N LEU A 79 -3.03 -12.34 0.42
CA LEU A 79 -2.95 -13.48 1.32
C LEU A 79 -1.71 -13.30 2.19
N TYR A 80 -1.90 -12.94 3.45
CA TYR A 80 -0.83 -12.90 4.44
C TYR A 80 -0.68 -14.26 5.11
N TRP A 81 0.47 -14.91 4.92
CA TRP A 81 0.86 -16.13 5.60
C TRP A 81 1.75 -15.80 6.79
N GLU A 82 1.15 -15.82 7.99
CA GLU A 82 1.77 -15.33 9.22
C GLU A 82 3.03 -16.14 9.59
N ASN A 83 2.95 -17.46 9.53
CA ASN A 83 4.08 -18.35 9.86
C ASN A 83 5.28 -18.20 8.90
N GLN A 84 5.07 -17.65 7.70
CA GLN A 84 6.13 -17.40 6.72
C GLN A 84 6.53 -15.92 6.63
N LYS A 85 5.84 -15.04 7.38
CA LYS A 85 5.96 -13.59 7.27
C LYS A 85 5.97 -13.12 5.81
N ALA A 86 5.05 -13.64 5.02
CA ALA A 86 4.99 -13.39 3.59
C ALA A 86 3.58 -12.99 3.16
N ILE A 87 3.49 -12.03 2.24
CA ILE A 87 2.24 -11.63 1.60
C ILE A 87 2.29 -12.09 0.15
N TYR A 88 1.21 -12.71 -0.30
CA TYR A 88 1.00 -13.07 -1.70
C TYR A 88 -0.06 -12.17 -2.31
N ILE A 89 0.21 -11.67 -3.51
CA ILE A 89 -0.70 -10.85 -4.30
C ILE A 89 -1.30 -11.76 -5.37
N LEU A 90 -2.58 -12.09 -5.22
CA LEU A 90 -3.24 -13.12 -6.01
C LEU A 90 -4.41 -12.53 -6.79
N GLN A 91 -4.59 -12.97 -8.04
CA GLN A 91 -5.81 -12.66 -8.79
C GLN A 91 -6.93 -13.61 -8.35
N PRO A 92 -8.15 -13.10 -8.13
CA PRO A 92 -9.29 -13.96 -7.86
C PRO A 92 -9.59 -14.80 -9.11
N LYS A 93 -9.83 -16.09 -8.90
CA LYS A 93 -10.19 -17.03 -9.96
C LYS A 93 -11.68 -16.91 -10.24
N GLU A 94 -12.02 -16.33 -11.39
CA GLU A 94 -13.41 -16.06 -11.80
C GLU A 94 -13.97 -17.16 -12.72
N ASN A 95 -13.09 -17.94 -13.36
CA ASN A 95 -13.49 -18.97 -14.31
C ASN A 95 -13.50 -20.36 -13.68
N GLU A 96 -14.49 -21.19 -14.01
CA GLU A 96 -14.60 -22.57 -13.53
C GLU A 96 -13.46 -23.49 -13.99
N SER A 97 -12.74 -23.10 -15.05
CA SER A 97 -11.58 -23.83 -15.55
C SER A 97 -10.36 -23.71 -14.64
N GLU A 98 -10.30 -22.69 -13.79
CA GLU A 98 -9.23 -22.54 -12.82
C GLU A 98 -9.56 -23.34 -11.56
N THR A 99 -8.69 -24.25 -11.14
CA THR A 99 -9.06 -25.26 -10.14
C THR A 99 -8.41 -25.09 -8.78
N ASN A 100 -7.33 -24.31 -8.67
CA ASN A 100 -6.60 -24.11 -7.42
C ASN A 100 -5.70 -22.85 -7.48
N TYR A 101 -5.24 -22.40 -6.31
CA TYR A 101 -4.26 -21.32 -6.12
C TYR A 101 -2.84 -21.84 -5.83
N ALA A 102 -2.62 -23.15 -5.85
CA ALA A 102 -1.40 -23.76 -5.33
C ALA A 102 -0.15 -23.28 -6.07
N ASP A 103 -0.23 -23.21 -7.40
CA ASP A 103 0.91 -22.80 -8.23
C ASP A 103 1.27 -21.32 -8.03
N SER A 104 0.27 -20.43 -7.97
CA SER A 104 0.50 -18.99 -7.72
C SER A 104 1.16 -18.72 -6.36
N ILE A 105 0.93 -19.59 -5.37
CA ILE A 105 1.51 -19.46 -4.04
C ILE A 105 2.88 -20.16 -3.93
N ARG A 106 3.05 -21.33 -4.57
CA ARG A 106 4.33 -22.07 -4.56
C ARG A 106 5.38 -21.43 -5.45
N PHE A 107 4.97 -20.87 -6.58
CA PHE A 107 5.83 -20.33 -7.62
C PHE A 107 5.40 -18.89 -7.98
N PRO A 108 5.48 -17.95 -7.03
CA PRO A 108 5.13 -16.56 -7.28
C PRO A 108 6.05 -15.97 -8.37
N THR A 109 5.47 -15.21 -9.29
CA THR A 109 6.18 -14.52 -10.37
C THR A 109 6.29 -13.03 -10.09
N GLY A 110 7.43 -12.42 -10.45
CA GLY A 110 7.66 -10.98 -10.27
C GLY A 110 7.44 -10.52 -8.83
N GLY A 111 6.67 -9.44 -8.66
CA GLY A 111 6.31 -8.85 -7.36
C GLY A 111 5.11 -9.49 -6.66
N SER A 112 4.65 -10.68 -7.08
CA SER A 112 3.47 -11.34 -6.48
C SER A 112 3.71 -11.95 -5.10
N ARG A 113 4.94 -11.83 -4.56
CA ARG A 113 5.27 -12.18 -3.19
C ARG A 113 6.13 -11.10 -2.55
N ILE A 114 5.78 -10.73 -1.33
CA ILE A 114 6.51 -9.81 -0.46
C ILE A 114 6.97 -10.61 0.76
N GLU A 115 8.27 -10.79 0.90
CA GLU A 115 8.90 -11.30 2.13
C GLU A 115 9.11 -10.13 3.09
N ILE A 116 8.39 -10.10 4.21
CA ILE A 116 8.36 -8.93 5.11
C ILE A 116 9.76 -8.56 5.61
N ASP A 117 10.56 -9.55 5.99
CA ASP A 117 11.89 -9.34 6.55
C ASP A 117 12.94 -8.94 5.48
N ARG A 118 12.62 -8.98 4.18
CA ARG A 118 13.58 -8.73 3.09
C ARG A 118 13.17 -7.66 2.08
N ASN A 119 11.86 -7.48 1.86
CA ASN A 119 11.34 -6.59 0.83
C ASN A 119 10.81 -5.27 1.39
N VAL A 120 10.91 -5.04 2.70
CA VAL A 120 10.30 -3.87 3.35
C VAL A 120 11.39 -2.95 3.85
N VAL A 121 11.29 -1.68 3.48
CA VAL A 121 12.23 -0.62 3.85
C VAL A 121 11.51 0.52 4.56
N ASP A 122 12.28 1.34 5.28
CA ASP A 122 11.75 2.38 6.17
C ASP A 122 11.58 3.73 5.49
N THR A 123 12.19 3.95 4.33
CA THR A 123 12.07 5.21 3.58
C THR A 123 11.75 4.99 2.11
N LEU A 124 11.02 5.93 1.51
CA LEU A 124 10.70 5.91 0.07
C LEU A 124 11.96 6.04 -0.81
N GLU A 125 13.01 6.69 -0.30
CA GLU A 125 14.30 6.79 -0.99
C GLU A 125 14.93 5.41 -1.19
N GLN A 126 14.86 4.53 -0.19
CA GLN A 126 15.37 3.15 -0.28
C GLN A 126 14.56 2.30 -1.29
N VAL A 127 13.28 2.62 -1.50
CA VAL A 127 12.50 1.99 -2.56
C VAL A 127 13.06 2.40 -3.91
N GLY A 128 13.28 3.70 -4.13
CA GLY A 128 13.87 4.23 -5.35
C GLY A 128 13.16 3.71 -6.61
N SER A 129 13.93 3.10 -7.51
CA SER A 129 13.41 2.44 -8.73
C SER A 129 13.27 0.92 -8.59
N SER A 130 13.35 0.38 -7.37
CA SER A 130 13.23 -1.06 -7.14
C SER A 130 11.82 -1.55 -7.43
N THR A 131 11.71 -2.66 -8.15
CA THR A 131 10.44 -3.35 -8.39
C THR A 131 10.14 -4.41 -7.33
N TYR A 132 11.02 -4.57 -6.33
CA TYR A 132 10.95 -5.61 -5.31
C TYR A 132 10.87 -5.08 -3.87
N LEU A 133 11.24 -3.82 -3.65
CA LEU A 133 11.17 -3.18 -2.33
C LEU A 133 9.89 -2.38 -2.19
N ILE A 134 9.31 -2.41 -1.01
CA ILE A 134 8.12 -1.64 -0.64
C ILE A 134 8.38 -0.84 0.62
N HIS A 135 7.67 0.26 0.75
CA HIS A 135 7.67 1.04 1.98
C HIS A 135 6.87 0.35 3.09
N ARG A 136 7.30 0.53 4.34
CA ARG A 136 6.61 0.00 5.53
C ARG A 136 5.14 0.42 5.62
N ASP A 137 4.79 1.63 5.18
CA ASP A 137 3.39 2.08 5.21
C ASP A 137 2.49 1.27 4.25
N PHE A 138 3.03 0.90 3.08
CA PHE A 138 2.31 0.03 2.16
C PHE A 138 2.09 -1.35 2.78
N LEU A 139 3.12 -1.92 3.41
CA LEU A 139 2.99 -3.17 4.18
C LEU A 139 1.88 -3.05 5.23
N ASN A 140 1.90 -1.99 6.04
CA ASN A 140 0.94 -1.79 7.12
C ASN A 140 -0.50 -1.73 6.60
N SER A 141 -0.73 -1.02 5.49
CA SER A 141 -2.02 -0.95 4.81
C SER A 141 -2.50 -2.33 4.34
N VAL A 142 -1.60 -3.14 3.76
CA VAL A 142 -1.93 -4.51 3.34
C VAL A 142 -2.26 -5.40 4.54
N LEU A 143 -1.45 -5.36 5.60
CA LEU A 143 -1.69 -6.13 6.82
C LEU A 143 -3.02 -5.76 7.49
N GLU A 144 -3.37 -4.47 7.50
CA GLU A 144 -4.67 -4.01 8.00
C GLU A 144 -5.83 -4.60 7.18
N LYS A 145 -5.72 -4.57 5.85
CA LYS A 145 -6.72 -5.18 4.95
C LYS A 145 -6.86 -6.69 5.20
N CYS A 146 -5.75 -7.40 5.35
CA CYS A 146 -5.78 -8.83 5.66
C CYS A 146 -6.43 -9.11 7.03
N ARG A 147 -6.09 -8.34 8.07
CA ARG A 147 -6.64 -8.52 9.43
C ARG A 147 -8.15 -8.27 9.51
N LYS A 148 -8.68 -7.34 8.71
CA LYS A 148 -10.12 -7.05 8.62
C LYS A 148 -10.88 -8.07 7.74
N GLY A 149 -10.16 -8.92 7.02
CA GLY A 149 -10.72 -9.89 6.10
C GLY A 149 -10.99 -11.26 6.74
N ILE A 150 -10.69 -12.33 6.01
CA ILE A 150 -10.99 -13.70 6.40
C ILE A 150 -9.76 -14.38 6.99
N LEU A 151 -9.93 -14.98 8.16
CA LEU A 151 -8.92 -15.81 8.81
C LEU A 151 -9.12 -17.28 8.46
N ILE A 152 -8.08 -17.92 7.93
CA ILE A 152 -8.03 -19.36 7.67
C ILE A 152 -6.94 -19.97 8.56
N ARG A 153 -7.31 -21.01 9.32
CA ARG A 153 -6.39 -21.81 10.14
C ARG A 153 -6.38 -23.24 9.62
N ILE A 154 -5.18 -23.77 9.35
CA ILE A 154 -4.96 -25.15 8.90
C ILE A 154 -4.03 -25.87 9.87
#